data_AF-A0A225NSR4-F1
#
_entry.id   AF-A0A225NSR4-F1
#
_cell.length_a   1.000
_cell.length_b   1.000
_cell.length_c   1.000
_cell.angle_alpha   90.00
_cell.angle_beta   90.00
_cell.angle_gamma   90.00
#
_symmetry.space_group_name_H-M   'P 1'
#
loop_
_entity.id
_entity.type
_entity.pdbx_description
1 polymer ?
#
loop_
_entity_poly.entity_id
_entity_poly.type
_entity_poly.pdbx_seq_one_letter_code
_entity_poly.pdbx_strand_id
1 'polypeptide(L)'
;MDPATGRARFSEFPEPLYAAFRAACEGPAQSYVRPDRNFAECRELLPPDTTAAIILSYDGMLDDLPELVIRFTTSEPLDGIGYLVQNDIFLNVPRRNQQELQIRLPDERLGQTINALYRKAGGTPE
;
A
#
# COMPACT_ATOMS: atom_id res chain seq x y z
N MET A 1 -14.56 -0.10 -9.32
CA MET A 1 -13.46 -0.37 -8.37
C MET A 1 -12.66 0.91 -8.25
N ASP A 2 -12.38 1.35 -7.03
CA ASP A 2 -11.44 2.44 -6.80
C ASP A 2 -10.04 1.93 -7.18
N PRO A 3 -9.37 2.50 -8.19
CA PRO A 3 -8.07 2.01 -8.66
C PRO A 3 -6.95 2.15 -7.63
N ALA A 4 -7.18 2.87 -6.53
CA ALA A 4 -6.30 2.87 -5.34
C ALA A 4 -6.38 1.56 -4.53
N THR A 5 -7.39 0.72 -4.79
CA THR A 5 -7.61 -0.55 -4.10
C THR A 5 -7.76 -1.69 -5.10
N GLY A 6 -7.18 -2.83 -4.78
CA GLY A 6 -7.27 -4.03 -5.60
C GLY A 6 -7.35 -5.26 -4.74
N ARG A 7 -7.86 -6.35 -5.30
CA ARG A 7 -7.99 -7.63 -4.60
C ARG A 7 -7.51 -8.75 -5.50
N ALA A 8 -6.96 -9.78 -4.89
CA ALA A 8 -6.62 -11.01 -5.57
C ALA A 8 -6.77 -12.20 -4.64
N ARG A 9 -7.20 -13.33 -5.22
CA ARG A 9 -7.30 -14.60 -4.52
C ARG A 9 -6.07 -15.46 -4.77
N PHE A 10 -5.60 -16.12 -3.73
CA PHE A 10 -4.48 -17.06 -3.76
C PHE A 10 -4.93 -18.42 -3.21
N SER A 11 -4.46 -19.53 -3.78
CA SER A 11 -4.77 -20.87 -3.28
C SER A 11 -4.04 -21.20 -1.98
N GLU A 12 -2.87 -20.60 -1.77
CA GLU A 12 -2.02 -20.76 -0.61
C GLU A 12 -1.66 -19.38 -0.03
N PHE A 13 -1.07 -19.36 1.15
CA PHE A 13 -0.64 -18.11 1.76
C PHE A 13 0.39 -17.42 0.85
N PRO A 14 0.23 -16.13 0.51
CA PRO A 14 0.95 -15.49 -0.60
C PRO A 14 2.35 -15.03 -0.18
N GLU A 15 3.18 -15.92 0.36
CA GLU A 15 4.56 -15.59 0.74
C GLU A 15 5.40 -15.05 -0.45
N PRO A 16 5.27 -15.57 -1.69
CA PRO A 16 5.95 -14.99 -2.86
C PRO A 16 5.57 -13.52 -3.12
N LEU A 17 4.33 -13.13 -2.84
CA LEU A 17 3.89 -11.74 -2.97
C LEU A 17 4.61 -10.86 -1.96
N TYR A 18 4.63 -11.25 -0.68
CA TYR A 18 5.30 -10.49 0.38
C TYR A 18 6.82 -10.38 0.13
N ALA A 19 7.46 -11.44 -0.36
CA ALA A 19 8.87 -11.42 -0.73
C ALA A 19 9.14 -10.44 -1.89
N ALA A 20 8.33 -10.49 -2.95
CA ALA A 20 8.44 -9.58 -4.08
C ALA A 20 8.17 -8.12 -3.66
N PHE A 21 7.18 -7.91 -2.79
CA PHE A 21 6.82 -6.59 -2.29
C PHE A 21 7.93 -5.99 -1.42
N ARG A 22 8.55 -6.79 -0.54
CA ARG A 22 9.73 -6.35 0.23
C ARG A 22 10.88 -5.95 -0.68
N ALA A 23 11.22 -6.78 -1.67
CA ALA A 23 12.31 -6.49 -2.60
C ALA A 23 12.05 -5.23 -3.45
N ALA A 24 10.78 -4.92 -3.73
CA ALA A 24 10.41 -3.68 -4.43
C ALA A 24 10.46 -2.43 -3.53
N CYS A 25 10.58 -2.60 -2.21
CA CYS A 25 10.57 -1.55 -1.19
C CYS A 25 11.96 -1.32 -0.56
N GLU A 26 13.01 -1.29 -1.39
CA GLU A 26 14.41 -1.15 -0.94
C GLU A 26 15.06 0.16 -1.43
N GLY A 27 14.25 1.12 -1.89
CA GLY A 27 14.70 2.43 -2.32
C GLY A 27 15.18 3.33 -1.16
N PRO A 28 16.00 4.36 -1.44
CA PRO A 28 16.62 5.21 -0.43
C PRO A 28 15.63 6.07 0.38
N ALA A 29 14.43 6.30 -0.17
CA ALA A 29 13.34 7.04 0.46
C ALA A 29 12.20 6.12 0.93
N GLN A 30 12.43 4.80 0.89
CA GLN A 30 11.42 3.79 1.17
C GLN A 30 11.70 3.09 2.50
N SER A 31 10.64 2.72 3.21
CA SER A 31 10.70 1.88 4.39
C SER A 31 9.67 0.76 4.32
N TYR A 32 10.13 -0.45 4.63
CA TYR A 32 9.29 -1.64 4.65
C TYR A 32 8.88 -1.98 6.09
N VAL A 33 7.58 -2.16 6.31
CA VAL A 33 6.99 -2.43 7.62
C VAL A 33 6.14 -3.69 7.55
N ARG A 34 6.44 -4.70 8.40
CA ARG A 34 5.70 -5.98 8.47
C ARG A 34 5.45 -6.37 9.94
N PRO A 35 4.46 -5.76 10.61
CA PRO A 35 4.10 -6.06 12.00
C PRO A 35 3.67 -7.51 12.23
N ASP A 36 3.01 -8.14 11.25
CA ASP A 36 2.60 -9.54 11.31
C ASP A 36 2.64 -10.21 9.93
N ARG A 37 2.40 -11.52 9.88
CA ARG A 37 2.49 -12.29 8.63
C ARG A 37 1.52 -11.80 7.55
N ASN A 38 0.32 -11.35 7.94
CA ASN A 38 -0.82 -11.01 7.10
C ASN A 38 -0.83 -9.55 6.67
N PHE A 39 0.14 -8.75 7.10
CA PHE A 39 0.17 -7.33 6.84
C PHE A 39 1.57 -6.89 6.43
N ALA A 40 1.67 -6.12 5.35
CA ALA A 40 2.89 -5.41 5.01
C ALA A 40 2.60 -4.05 4.41
N GLU A 41 3.47 -3.09 4.69
CA GLU A 41 3.49 -1.77 4.08
C GLU A 41 4.86 -1.49 3.45
N CYS A 42 4.81 -0.78 2.34
CA CYS A 42 5.92 0.00 1.83
C CYS A 42 5.53 1.46 1.95
N ARG A 43 6.36 2.26 2.62
CA ARG A 43 6.16 3.68 2.82
C ARG A 43 7.25 4.45 2.11
N GLU A 44 6.89 5.45 1.33
CA GLU A 44 7.82 6.23 0.53
C GLU A 44 7.66 7.71 0.83
N LEU A 45 8.76 8.38 1.17
CA LEU A 45 8.79 9.83 1.27
C LEU A 45 8.61 10.45 -0.12
N LEU A 46 7.76 11.48 -0.19
CA LEU A 46 7.53 12.18 -1.45
C LEU A 46 8.71 13.12 -1.78
N PRO A 47 8.87 13.50 -3.06
CA PRO A 47 9.78 14.58 -3.44
C PRO A 47 9.53 15.86 -2.62
N PRO A 48 10.56 16.66 -2.30
CA PRO A 48 10.42 17.83 -1.42
C PRO A 48 9.30 18.80 -1.80
N ASP A 49 9.17 19.13 -3.08
CA ASP A 49 8.14 20.07 -3.56
C ASP A 49 6.73 19.50 -3.35
N THR A 50 6.54 18.20 -3.61
CA THR A 50 5.27 17.51 -3.37
C THR A 50 4.96 17.43 -1.88
N THR A 51 5.95 17.08 -1.06
CA THR A 51 5.86 17.06 0.40
C THR A 51 5.38 18.41 0.93
N ALA A 52 6.03 19.50 0.54
CA ALA A 52 5.67 20.86 0.95
C ALA A 52 4.24 21.23 0.52
N ALA A 53 3.86 20.92 -0.72
CA ALA A 53 2.53 21.19 -1.23
C ALA A 53 1.44 20.45 -0.42
N ILE A 54 1.66 19.18 -0.08
CA ILE A 54 0.73 18.39 0.72
C ILE A 54 0.61 18.93 2.15
N ILE A 55 1.74 19.25 2.79
CA ILE A 55 1.76 19.83 4.14
C ILE A 55 0.91 21.10 4.19
N LEU A 56 1.09 22.00 3.22
CA LEU A 56 0.31 23.25 3.16
C LEU A 56 -1.16 23.02 2.83
N SER A 57 -1.46 22.05 1.96
CA SER A 57 -2.83 21.78 1.49
C SER A 57 -3.71 21.07 2.52
N TYR A 58 -3.09 20.28 3.41
CA TYR A 58 -3.79 19.40 4.34
C TYR A 58 -3.44 19.64 5.81
N ASP A 59 -2.78 20.77 6.12
CA ASP A 59 -2.34 21.13 7.48
C ASP A 59 -1.45 20.04 8.12
N GLY A 60 -0.48 19.57 7.32
CA GLY A 60 0.45 18.53 7.71
C GLY A 60 1.52 19.01 8.69
N MET A 61 2.22 18.07 9.32
CA MET A 61 3.35 18.38 10.21
C MET A 61 4.68 18.46 9.44
N LEU A 62 5.63 19.25 9.97
CA LEU A 62 7.00 19.31 9.46
C LEU A 62 7.91 18.26 10.10
N ASP A 63 7.59 17.84 11.32
CA ASP A 63 8.40 16.88 12.10
C ASP A 63 8.08 15.42 11.73
N ASP A 64 6.94 15.20 11.05
CA ASP A 64 6.48 13.90 10.54
C ASP A 64 5.90 14.10 9.15
N LEU A 65 6.67 13.67 8.14
CA LEU A 65 6.41 14.02 6.74
C LEU A 65 5.34 13.11 6.13
N PRO A 66 4.53 13.63 5.19
CA PRO A 66 3.63 12.79 4.41
C PRO A 66 4.37 11.68 3.64
N GLU A 67 3.76 10.49 3.62
CA GLU A 67 4.29 9.30 2.96
C GLU A 67 3.28 8.73 1.97
N LEU A 68 3.73 8.27 0.81
CA LEU A 68 2.95 7.35 -0.01
C LEU A 68 3.02 5.96 0.63
N VAL A 69 1.88 5.39 0.96
CA VAL A 69 1.78 4.07 1.59
C VAL A 69 1.12 3.10 0.62
N ILE A 70 1.82 2.00 0.34
CA ILE A 70 1.25 0.81 -0.30
C ILE A 70 1.09 -0.23 0.79
N ARG A 71 -0.13 -0.68 1.06
CA ARG A 71 -0.45 -1.66 2.08
C ARG A 71 -1.01 -2.92 1.45
N PHE A 72 -0.53 -4.08 1.87
CA PHE A 72 -1.15 -5.38 1.60
C PHE A 72 -1.68 -6.00 2.88
N THR A 73 -2.93 -6.44 2.84
CA THR A 73 -3.57 -7.22 3.92
C THR A 73 -4.04 -8.55 3.35
N THR A 74 -3.72 -9.65 4.03
CA THR A 74 -4.19 -10.99 3.70
C THR A 74 -5.19 -11.45 4.75
N SER A 75 -6.33 -11.95 4.31
CA SER A 75 -7.35 -12.54 5.17
C SER A 75 -7.79 -13.91 4.65
N GLU A 76 -8.22 -14.79 5.54
CA GLU A 76 -8.95 -15.99 5.16
C GLU A 76 -10.39 -15.59 4.80
N PRO A 77 -10.87 -15.90 3.58
CA PRO A 77 -12.22 -15.58 3.16
C PRO A 77 -13.26 -16.44 3.90
N LEU A 78 -14.50 -15.93 4.01
CA LEU A 78 -15.60 -16.61 4.72
C LEU A 78 -16.00 -17.96 4.09
N ASP A 79 -15.70 -18.16 2.81
CA ASP A 79 -15.92 -19.42 2.09
C ASP A 79 -14.90 -20.50 2.45
N GLY A 80 -13.82 -20.15 3.18
CA GLY A 80 -12.74 -21.05 3.59
C GLY A 80 -11.82 -21.47 2.44
N ILE A 81 -11.94 -20.87 1.25
CA ILE A 81 -11.19 -21.27 0.06
C ILE A 81 -10.07 -20.27 -0.22
N GLY A 82 -8.85 -20.69 0.10
CA GLY A 82 -7.62 -19.95 -0.18
C GLY A 82 -7.46 -18.73 0.71
N TYR A 83 -6.86 -17.68 0.17
CA TYR A 83 -6.58 -16.42 0.84
C TYR A 83 -7.01 -15.25 -0.04
N LEU A 84 -7.60 -14.25 0.58
CA LEU A 84 -7.92 -12.98 -0.06
C LEU A 84 -6.85 -11.96 0.31
N VAL A 85 -6.16 -11.45 -0.69
CA VAL A 85 -5.26 -10.31 -0.55
C VAL A 85 -5.98 -9.06 -1.02
N GLN A 86 -5.89 -8.01 -0.21
CA GLN A 86 -6.32 -6.67 -0.58
C GLN A 86 -5.13 -5.73 -0.51
N ASN A 87 -4.99 -4.85 -1.51
CA ASN A 87 -4.12 -3.70 -1.42
C ASN A 87 -4.89 -2.41 -1.21
N ASP A 88 -4.21 -1.47 -0.57
CA ASP A 88 -4.66 -0.11 -0.40
C ASP A 88 -3.47 0.82 -0.64
N ILE A 89 -3.65 1.83 -1.48
CA ILE A 89 -2.63 2.80 -1.80
C ILE A 89 -3.15 4.19 -1.50
N PHE A 90 -2.47 4.86 -0.59
CA PHE A 90 -2.91 6.15 -0.10
C PHE A 90 -1.72 7.00 0.30
N LEU A 91 -1.94 8.32 0.28
CA LEU A 91 -1.05 9.25 0.92
C LEU A 91 -1.44 9.38 2.40
N ASN A 92 -0.51 9.08 3.29
CA ASN A 92 -0.65 9.33 4.72
C ASN A 92 -0.15 10.74 5.04
N VAL A 93 -1.01 11.57 5.61
CA VAL A 93 -0.67 12.93 6.03
C VAL A 93 -0.83 13.05 7.55
N PRO A 94 0.29 13.03 8.31
CA PRO A 94 0.28 13.34 9.73
C PRO A 94 -0.15 14.79 9.97
N ARG A 95 -1.09 15.02 10.90
CA ARG A 95 -1.65 16.36 11.20
C ARG A 95 -1.61 16.68 12.68
N ARG A 96 -1.30 17.93 13.01
CA ARG A 96 -1.09 18.34 14.41
C ARG A 96 -2.38 18.19 15.23
N ASN A 97 -2.31 17.47 16.34
CA ASN A 97 -3.41 17.26 17.28
C ASN A 97 -4.69 16.68 16.63
N GLN A 98 -4.56 16.02 15.49
CA GLN A 98 -5.64 15.41 14.74
C GLN A 98 -5.26 13.99 14.34
N GLN A 99 -6.26 13.21 13.95
CA GLN A 99 -6.01 11.93 13.31
C GLN A 99 -5.33 12.13 11.95
N GLU A 100 -4.41 11.22 11.63
CA GLU A 100 -3.79 11.12 10.31
C GLU A 100 -4.86 11.11 9.21
N LEU A 101 -4.58 11.84 8.12
CA LEU A 101 -5.46 11.88 6.97
C LEU A 101 -4.92 10.94 5.88
N GLN A 102 -5.73 9.96 5.49
CA GLN A 102 -5.41 9.05 4.38
C GLN A 102 -6.13 9.48 3.11
N ILE A 103 -5.38 9.93 2.12
CA ILE A 103 -5.91 10.40 0.84
C ILE A 103 -5.69 9.32 -0.21
N ARG A 104 -6.78 8.81 -0.79
CA ARG A 104 -6.74 7.84 -1.89
C ARG A 104 -6.80 8.59 -3.20
N LEU A 105 -5.76 8.44 -4.00
CA LEU A 105 -5.68 9.03 -5.33
C LEU A 105 -5.87 7.90 -6.35
N PRO A 106 -6.96 7.93 -7.13
CA PRO A 106 -7.19 6.89 -8.12
C PRO A 106 -6.15 6.98 -9.24
N ASP A 107 -5.39 5.90 -9.46
CA ASP A 107 -4.43 5.76 -10.57
C ASP A 107 -4.60 4.41 -11.27
N GLU A 108 -5.12 4.43 -12.50
CA GLU A 108 -5.35 3.22 -13.30
C GLU A 108 -4.06 2.48 -13.67
N ARG A 109 -2.94 3.19 -13.88
CA ARG A 109 -1.64 2.56 -14.20
C ARG A 109 -1.10 1.79 -13.01
N LEU A 110 -1.32 2.35 -11.82
CA LEU A 110 -0.95 1.70 -10.58
C LEU A 110 -1.78 0.44 -10.36
N GLY A 111 -3.09 0.49 -10.59
CA GLY A 111 -3.97 -0.68 -10.58
C GLY A 111 -3.52 -1.79 -11.54
N GLN A 112 -3.09 -1.44 -12.76
CA GLN A 112 -2.54 -2.41 -13.72
C GLN A 112 -1.23 -3.04 -13.23
N THR A 113 -0.34 -2.24 -12.64
CA THR A 113 0.94 -2.71 -12.09
C THR A 113 0.72 -3.69 -10.94
N ILE A 114 -0.20 -3.38 -10.04
CA ILE A 114 -0.57 -4.27 -8.92
C ILE A 114 -1.21 -5.57 -9.44
N ASN A 115 -2.10 -5.50 -10.42
CA ASN A 115 -2.69 -6.69 -11.02
C ASN A 115 -1.64 -7.59 -11.71
N ALA A 116 -0.61 -7.01 -12.32
CA ALA A 116 0.51 -7.76 -12.87
C ALA A 116 1.34 -8.44 -11.76
N LEU A 117 1.56 -7.73 -10.65
CA LEU A 117 2.25 -8.28 -9.47
C LEU A 117 1.47 -9.46 -8.88
N TYR A 118 0.15 -9.34 -8.70
CA TYR A 118 -0.69 -10.44 -8.22
C TYR A 118 -0.55 -11.69 -9.09
N ARG A 119 -0.69 -11.55 -10.41
CA ARG A 119 -0.55 -12.69 -11.34
C ARG A 119 0.83 -13.33 -11.27
N LYS A 120 1.89 -12.52 -11.22
CA LYS A 120 3.27 -13.01 -11.11
C LYS A 120 3.51 -13.76 -9.79
N ALA A 121 2.83 -13.35 -8.73
CA ALA A 121 2.90 -13.99 -7.41
C ALA A 121 1.97 -15.23 -7.28
N GLY A 122 1.22 -15.59 -8.33
CA GLY A 122 0.32 -16.76 -8.34
C GLY A 122 -1.12 -16.48 -7.91
N GLY A 123 -1.50 -15.20 -7.79
CA GLY A 123 -2.85 -14.78 -7.46
C GLY A 123 -3.72 -14.47 -8.69
N THR A 124 -5.04 -14.51 -8.49
CA THR A 124 -6.04 -14.13 -9.49
C THR A 124 -6.72 -12.83 -9.05
N PRO A 125 -6.49 -11.70 -9.76
CA PRO A 125 -7.19 -10.44 -9.46
C PRO A 125 -8.71 -10.54 -9.59
N GLU A 126 -9.45 -9.91 -8.69
CA GLU A 126 -10.93 -9.91 -8.61
C GLU A 126 -11.53 -8.51 -8.54
#